data_AF-A0A925PD60-F1
#
_entry.id   AF-A0A925PD60-F1
#
_cell.length_a   1.000
_cell.length_b   1.000
_cell.length_c   1.000
_cell.angle_alpha   90.00
_cell.angle_beta   90.00
_cell.angle_gamma   90.00
#
_symmetry.space_group_name_H-M   'P 1'
#
loop_
_entity.id
_entity.type
_entity.pdbx_description
1 polymer ?
#
loop_
_entity_poly.entity_id
_entity_poly.type
_entity_poly.pdbx_seq_one_letter_code
_entity_poly.pdbx_strand_id
1 'polypeptide(L)'
;MSCPARRTLADVAVGAAVLFAFILAWLAPVLAQQGTTPVQRSYINPFPNGDRYRVVVLGDSLGDGLWSGLYRAFEDDATLEFMQRAKASTGFARTDSYDWNTELADLLKKETYQIAIVMFGGNDAQAIRSGKDWLKVGSEGWDEIYGQRVEAFIKKLRAANIAVYWVGLPIMRSPGQSSEAEAMNEVFREKAFINGAKFIDTWNGFTDEAGRYSAYGPDMTGQVKRLRAADGVHFTMRGYLKLAHFVEKELRRDLNLAKIERNIPLAGNEEEQAKAMGRDVIPGRSEPTQPVAPTPDQADAATEAGDAPAASEQAQGEQAPQLQESSVGDVSLVRPAINQTLQAAQSLAPQGGASAMPEAEMITSELSNGLTAVATISSVTDLSLASSRPRLPLSQRPYYKVLIKGEQLKPKAGRADDFAWPPG
;
A
#
# COMPACT_ATOMS: atom_id res chain seq x y z
N MET A 1 53.73 59.04 -42.16
CA MET A 1 53.71 58.15 -40.97
C MET A 1 52.28 57.79 -40.68
N SER A 2 51.93 56.51 -40.62
CA SER A 2 50.54 56.06 -40.51
C SER A 2 50.07 56.06 -39.05
N CYS A 3 48.91 56.67 -38.79
CA CYS A 3 48.28 56.72 -37.47
C CYS A 3 47.18 55.64 -37.37
N PRO A 4 47.07 54.87 -36.27
CA PRO A 4 46.10 53.77 -36.17
C PRO A 4 44.65 54.27 -36.08
N ALA A 5 43.72 53.51 -36.67
CA ALA A 5 42.31 53.86 -36.73
C ALA A 5 41.63 53.84 -35.34
N ARG A 6 40.88 54.91 -35.03
CA ARG A 6 39.96 54.92 -33.89
C ARG A 6 38.76 54.02 -34.19
N ARG A 7 38.56 52.96 -33.40
CA ARG A 7 37.23 52.32 -33.31
C ARG A 7 36.23 53.32 -32.73
N THR A 8 34.99 53.28 -33.20
CA THR A 8 33.97 54.27 -32.80
C THR A 8 33.11 53.74 -31.66
N LEU A 9 32.47 54.64 -30.92
CA LEU A 9 31.62 54.27 -29.77
C LEU A 9 30.42 53.38 -30.18
N ALA A 10 30.02 53.38 -31.45
CA ALA A 10 28.96 52.52 -31.99
C ALA A 10 29.31 51.01 -31.89
N ASP A 11 30.56 50.64 -32.19
CA ASP A 11 31.02 49.24 -32.17
C ASP A 11 30.87 48.61 -30.77
N VAL A 12 31.12 49.41 -29.73
CA VAL A 12 31.03 49.00 -28.33
C VAL A 12 29.57 48.81 -27.89
N ALA A 13 28.68 49.70 -28.33
CA ALA A 13 27.25 49.63 -28.02
C ALA A 13 26.59 48.39 -28.64
N VAL A 14 26.89 48.07 -29.91
CA VAL A 14 26.38 46.87 -30.58
C VAL A 14 26.93 45.60 -29.92
N GLY A 15 28.23 45.56 -29.60
CA GLY A 15 28.84 44.44 -28.88
C GLY A 15 28.20 44.17 -27.51
N ALA A 16 27.93 45.23 -26.73
CA ALA A 16 27.27 45.12 -25.43
C ALA A 16 25.82 44.60 -25.55
N ALA A 17 25.04 45.09 -26.52
CA ALA A 17 23.67 44.66 -26.74
C ALA A 17 23.57 43.17 -27.12
N VAL A 18 24.47 42.69 -27.99
CA VAL A 18 24.54 41.27 -28.36
C VAL A 18 24.94 40.40 -27.16
N LEU A 19 25.90 40.84 -26.33
CA LEU A 19 26.29 40.11 -25.12
C LEU A 19 25.12 39.98 -24.12
N PHE A 20 24.36 41.05 -23.91
CA PHE A 20 23.20 41.06 -23.01
C PHE A 20 22.06 40.15 -23.51
N ALA A 21 21.82 40.13 -24.82
CA ALA A 21 20.85 39.23 -25.45
C ALA A 21 21.25 37.75 -25.28
N PHE A 22 22.55 37.42 -25.44
CA PHE A 22 23.04 36.06 -25.19
C PHE A 22 22.93 35.65 -23.72
N ILE A 23 23.21 36.54 -22.77
CA ILE A 23 23.07 36.26 -21.33
C ILE A 23 21.60 35.99 -20.96
N LEU A 24 20.66 36.78 -21.48
CA LEU A 24 19.21 36.54 -21.29
C LEU A 24 18.75 35.22 -21.92
N ALA A 25 19.23 34.88 -23.12
CA ALA A 25 18.91 33.61 -23.78
C ALA A 25 19.42 32.38 -23.00
N TRP A 26 20.56 32.48 -22.32
CA TRP A 26 21.12 31.40 -21.49
C TRP A 26 20.51 31.29 -20.08
N LEU A 27 19.83 32.34 -19.58
CA LEU A 27 19.09 32.31 -18.30
C LEU A 27 17.63 31.83 -18.46
N ALA A 28 17.06 31.94 -19.66
CA ALA A 28 15.69 31.51 -19.97
C ALA A 28 15.31 30.07 -19.53
N PRO A 29 16.13 29.01 -19.72
CA PRO A 29 15.72 27.64 -19.37
C PRO A 29 15.65 27.37 -17.86
N VAL A 30 16.23 28.23 -17.00
CA VAL A 30 16.29 28.01 -15.56
C VAL A 30 14.99 28.40 -14.85
N LEU A 31 14.28 29.43 -15.35
CA LEU A 31 13.00 29.86 -14.79
C LEU A 31 11.81 28.98 -15.21
N ALA A 32 11.98 28.13 -16.24
CA ALA A 32 10.95 27.21 -16.72
C ALA A 32 10.79 25.93 -15.85
N GLN A 33 11.62 25.73 -14.81
CA GLN A 33 11.55 24.59 -13.90
C GLN A 33 10.93 24.93 -12.53
N GLN A 34 10.03 25.94 -12.47
CA GLN A 34 9.22 26.19 -11.29
C GLN A 34 8.16 25.10 -11.10
N GLY A 35 8.53 24.03 -10.40
CA GLY A 35 7.63 23.36 -9.48
C GLY A 35 6.45 22.59 -10.09
N THR A 36 6.64 21.89 -11.21
CA THR A 36 5.85 20.66 -11.45
C THR A 36 6.26 19.61 -10.42
N THR A 37 5.74 19.76 -9.20
CA THR A 37 5.61 18.63 -8.27
C THR A 37 4.92 17.51 -9.04
N PRO A 38 5.46 16.27 -9.02
CA PRO A 38 4.81 15.17 -9.71
C PRO A 38 3.48 14.91 -9.00
N VAL A 39 2.38 15.40 -9.60
CA VAL A 39 1.03 15.05 -9.18
C VAL A 39 0.98 13.53 -9.12
N GLN A 40 0.79 12.99 -7.92
CA GLN A 40 0.73 11.56 -7.70
C GLN A 40 -0.56 11.04 -8.32
N ARG A 41 -0.51 10.74 -9.63
CA ARG A 41 -1.61 10.08 -10.35
C ARG A 41 -2.01 8.84 -9.57
N SER A 42 -3.25 8.82 -9.13
CA SER A 42 -3.83 7.76 -8.33
C SER A 42 -3.67 6.43 -9.05
N TYR A 43 -3.44 5.36 -8.28
CA TYR A 43 -3.21 4.03 -8.84
C TYR A 43 -4.39 3.53 -9.69
N ILE A 44 -5.59 3.96 -9.29
CA ILE A 44 -6.85 3.85 -10.02
C ILE A 44 -7.12 5.19 -10.69
N ASN A 45 -7.58 5.17 -11.95
CA ASN A 45 -8.05 6.37 -12.66
C ASN A 45 -9.10 7.15 -11.83
N PRO A 46 -8.89 8.44 -11.50
CA PRO A 46 -9.87 9.26 -10.77
C PRO A 46 -11.23 9.42 -11.47
N PHE A 47 -11.29 9.23 -12.79
CA PHE A 47 -12.48 9.49 -13.61
C PHE A 47 -13.03 8.19 -14.23
N PRO A 48 -13.89 7.43 -13.53
CA PRO A 48 -14.56 6.25 -14.08
C PRO A 48 -15.69 6.64 -15.05
N ASN A 49 -15.97 5.74 -16.00
CA ASN A 49 -17.04 5.93 -16.98
C ASN A 49 -18.41 5.86 -16.28
N GLY A 50 -19.13 6.98 -16.19
CA GLY A 50 -20.47 7.02 -15.59
C GLY A 50 -20.47 6.95 -14.05
N ASP A 51 -19.49 7.56 -13.39
CA ASP A 51 -19.35 7.64 -11.92
C ASP A 51 -19.21 6.29 -11.17
N ARG A 52 -19.24 5.13 -11.85
CA ARG A 52 -19.06 3.80 -11.27
C ARG A 52 -17.80 3.10 -11.79
N TYR A 53 -17.00 2.56 -10.86
CA TYR A 53 -15.83 1.76 -11.17
C TYR A 53 -16.20 0.33 -11.56
N ARG A 54 -15.88 -0.05 -12.80
CA ARG A 54 -16.00 -1.42 -13.29
C ARG A 54 -14.77 -2.23 -12.89
N VAL A 55 -14.98 -3.20 -12.00
CA VAL A 55 -13.97 -4.07 -11.39
C VAL A 55 -14.10 -5.47 -11.99
N VAL A 56 -13.07 -5.96 -12.68
CA VAL A 56 -13.05 -7.37 -13.13
C VAL A 56 -12.27 -8.23 -12.14
N VAL A 57 -12.80 -9.41 -11.82
CA VAL A 57 -12.06 -10.45 -11.10
C VAL A 57 -11.71 -11.57 -12.07
N LEU A 58 -10.42 -11.72 -12.35
CA LEU A 58 -9.83 -12.67 -13.29
C LEU A 58 -9.14 -13.78 -12.50
N GLY A 59 -9.38 -15.04 -12.83
CA GLY A 59 -8.79 -16.13 -12.06
C GLY A 59 -9.24 -17.54 -12.41
N ASP A 60 -8.75 -18.50 -11.63
CA ASP A 60 -9.25 -19.87 -11.62
C ASP A 60 -10.33 -20.06 -10.53
N SER A 61 -10.52 -21.28 -10.00
CA SER A 61 -11.47 -21.53 -8.91
C SER A 61 -11.13 -20.83 -7.59
N LEU A 62 -9.88 -20.39 -7.39
CA LEU A 62 -9.53 -19.51 -6.27
C LEU A 62 -9.99 -18.07 -6.53
N GLY A 63 -9.85 -17.58 -7.76
CA GLY A 63 -10.33 -16.27 -8.20
C GLY A 63 -11.86 -16.14 -8.21
N ASP A 64 -12.59 -17.20 -8.52
CA ASP A 64 -14.05 -17.26 -8.43
C ASP A 64 -14.56 -17.12 -6.98
N GLY A 65 -13.93 -17.84 -6.05
CA GLY A 65 -14.21 -17.68 -4.62
C GLY A 65 -13.79 -16.31 -4.08
N LEU A 66 -12.68 -15.75 -4.58
CA LEU A 66 -12.27 -14.38 -4.26
C LEU A 66 -13.31 -13.34 -4.75
N TRP A 67 -13.83 -13.48 -5.97
CA TRP A 67 -14.96 -12.66 -6.45
C TRP A 67 -16.17 -12.79 -5.52
N SER A 68 -16.50 -14.02 -5.10
CA SER A 68 -17.61 -14.29 -4.18
C SER A 68 -17.41 -13.63 -2.80
N GLY A 69 -16.18 -13.48 -2.33
CA GLY A 69 -15.85 -12.73 -1.12
C GLY A 69 -15.93 -11.20 -1.33
N LEU A 70 -15.38 -10.70 -2.44
CA LEU A 70 -15.35 -9.29 -2.78
C LEU A 70 -16.74 -8.71 -3.04
N TYR A 71 -17.58 -9.41 -3.80
CA TYR A 71 -18.95 -9.01 -4.11
C TYR A 71 -19.75 -8.72 -2.83
N ARG A 72 -19.53 -9.51 -1.78
CA ARG A 72 -20.17 -9.36 -0.47
C ARG A 72 -19.51 -8.29 0.42
N ALA A 73 -18.18 -8.15 0.36
CA ALA A 73 -17.45 -7.11 1.10
C ALA A 73 -17.77 -5.68 0.60
N PHE A 74 -18.38 -5.56 -0.58
CA PHE A 74 -18.76 -4.30 -1.21
C PHE A 74 -20.25 -4.27 -1.63
N GLU A 75 -21.12 -5.09 -1.04
CA GLU A 75 -22.54 -5.20 -1.47
C GLU A 75 -23.33 -3.88 -1.32
N ASP A 76 -22.95 -3.03 -0.35
CA ASP A 76 -23.51 -1.67 -0.18
C ASP A 76 -22.81 -0.57 -1.01
N ASP A 77 -21.65 -0.82 -1.64
CA ASP A 77 -20.88 0.21 -2.36
C ASP A 77 -21.31 0.34 -3.83
N ALA A 78 -22.42 1.05 -4.04
CA ALA A 78 -22.97 1.34 -5.37
C ALA A 78 -22.03 2.11 -6.32
N THR A 79 -20.84 2.54 -5.86
CA THR A 79 -19.79 3.14 -6.71
C THR A 79 -18.89 2.11 -7.39
N LEU A 80 -19.07 0.81 -7.11
CA LEU A 80 -18.33 -0.31 -7.72
C LEU A 80 -19.26 -1.29 -8.47
N GLU A 81 -18.73 -1.98 -9.49
CA GLU A 81 -19.38 -3.10 -10.20
C GLU A 81 -18.39 -4.27 -10.29
N PHE A 82 -18.63 -5.36 -9.53
CA PHE A 82 -17.74 -6.53 -9.51
C PHE A 82 -18.17 -7.60 -10.52
N MET A 83 -17.44 -7.73 -11.62
CA MET A 83 -17.66 -8.73 -12.66
C MET A 83 -16.78 -9.96 -12.49
N GLN A 84 -17.42 -11.12 -12.35
CA GLN A 84 -16.76 -12.42 -12.42
C GLN A 84 -16.30 -12.71 -13.86
N ARG A 85 -15.00 -12.91 -14.05
CA ARG A 85 -14.39 -13.44 -15.29
C ARG A 85 -13.35 -14.51 -14.92
N ALA A 86 -13.75 -15.41 -14.02
CA ALA A 86 -12.96 -16.55 -13.56
C ALA A 86 -13.35 -17.83 -14.32
N LYS A 87 -12.42 -18.77 -14.49
CA LYS A 87 -12.66 -20.06 -15.15
C LYS A 87 -11.89 -21.19 -14.45
N ALA A 88 -12.62 -22.04 -13.74
CA ALA A 88 -12.05 -23.19 -13.03
C ALA A 88 -11.25 -24.12 -13.97
N SER A 89 -10.25 -24.80 -13.39
CA SER A 89 -9.35 -25.73 -14.11
C SER A 89 -8.54 -25.10 -15.25
N THR A 90 -8.20 -23.82 -15.14
CA THR A 90 -7.32 -23.09 -16.08
C THR A 90 -6.24 -22.28 -15.37
N GLY A 91 -5.28 -21.75 -16.13
CA GLY A 91 -4.17 -20.93 -15.65
C GLY A 91 -3.14 -20.69 -16.75
N PHE A 92 -1.97 -20.15 -16.43
CA PHE A 92 -0.94 -19.80 -17.41
C PHE A 92 -0.02 -20.97 -17.83
N ALA A 93 -0.03 -22.11 -17.14
CA ALA A 93 0.84 -23.25 -17.47
C ALA A 93 0.40 -23.97 -18.77
N ARG A 94 -0.90 -24.01 -19.06
CA ARG A 94 -1.53 -24.80 -20.14
C ARG A 94 -2.28 -23.95 -21.16
N THR A 95 -1.53 -23.11 -21.88
CA THR A 95 -2.03 -22.30 -23.01
C THR A 95 -2.58 -23.13 -24.17
N ASP A 96 -2.26 -24.42 -24.23
CA ASP A 96 -2.84 -25.41 -25.15
C ASP A 96 -4.28 -25.81 -24.79
N SER A 97 -4.69 -25.62 -23.53
CA SER A 97 -6.03 -25.92 -23.02
C SER A 97 -6.88 -24.65 -22.86
N TYR A 98 -6.28 -23.54 -22.43
CA TYR A 98 -6.92 -22.22 -22.38
C TYR A 98 -5.85 -21.11 -22.33
N ASP A 99 -5.85 -20.19 -23.30
CA ASP A 99 -4.89 -19.07 -23.30
C ASP A 99 -5.51 -17.76 -22.77
N TRP A 100 -5.26 -17.51 -21.48
CA TRP A 100 -5.61 -16.28 -20.80
C TRP A 100 -5.07 -15.00 -21.45
N ASN A 101 -3.98 -15.07 -22.24
CA ASN A 101 -3.44 -13.89 -22.92
C ASN A 101 -4.26 -13.48 -24.15
N THR A 102 -4.77 -14.45 -24.92
CA THR A 102 -5.73 -14.24 -26.02
C THR A 102 -7.11 -13.87 -25.48
N GLU A 103 -7.61 -14.61 -24.49
CA GLU A 103 -8.93 -14.39 -23.90
C GLU A 103 -9.07 -13.01 -23.24
N LEU A 104 -8.03 -12.53 -22.55
CA LEU A 104 -7.99 -11.15 -22.05
C LEU A 104 -8.00 -10.13 -23.19
N ALA A 105 -7.29 -10.37 -24.29
CA ALA A 105 -7.27 -9.47 -25.43
C ALA A 105 -8.65 -9.36 -26.11
N ASP A 106 -9.45 -10.43 -26.10
CA ASP A 106 -10.83 -10.40 -26.60
C ASP A 106 -11.84 -9.87 -25.59
N LEU A 107 -11.57 -9.99 -24.29
CA LEU A 107 -12.37 -9.36 -23.23
C LEU A 107 -12.26 -7.82 -23.29
N LEU A 108 -11.05 -7.29 -23.43
CA LEU A 108 -10.78 -5.84 -23.48
C LEU A 108 -11.27 -5.15 -24.77
N LYS A 109 -11.62 -5.91 -25.81
CA LYS A 109 -12.31 -5.39 -27.01
C LYS A 109 -13.82 -5.19 -26.80
N LYS A 110 -14.42 -5.94 -25.87
CA LYS A 110 -15.87 -6.01 -25.64
C LYS A 110 -16.33 -5.09 -24.52
N GLU A 111 -15.48 -4.91 -23.50
CA GLU A 111 -15.83 -4.22 -22.26
C GLU A 111 -14.68 -3.36 -21.73
N THR A 112 -15.03 -2.23 -21.11
CA THR A 112 -14.07 -1.39 -20.38
C THR A 112 -14.12 -1.66 -18.88
N TYR A 113 -12.97 -1.52 -18.24
CA TYR A 113 -12.72 -1.75 -16.82
C TYR A 113 -11.77 -0.67 -16.32
N GLN A 114 -11.82 -0.36 -15.03
CA GLN A 114 -10.86 0.54 -14.37
C GLN A 114 -9.96 -0.21 -13.40
N ILE A 115 -10.42 -1.33 -12.85
CA ILE A 115 -9.70 -2.18 -11.90
C ILE A 115 -9.77 -3.64 -12.34
N ALA A 116 -8.66 -4.36 -12.23
CA ALA A 116 -8.58 -5.81 -12.34
C ALA A 116 -7.98 -6.38 -11.06
N ILE A 117 -8.69 -7.32 -10.45
CA ILE A 117 -8.21 -8.14 -9.34
C ILE A 117 -7.93 -9.53 -9.91
N VAL A 118 -6.73 -10.04 -9.71
CA VAL A 118 -6.22 -11.22 -10.42
C VAL A 118 -5.77 -12.26 -9.40
N MET A 119 -6.29 -13.49 -9.49
CA MET A 119 -5.84 -14.61 -8.65
C MET A 119 -5.82 -15.93 -9.44
N PHE A 120 -4.63 -16.46 -9.64
CA PHE A 120 -4.38 -17.69 -10.38
C PHE A 120 -3.41 -18.60 -9.63
N GLY A 121 -3.49 -19.90 -9.92
CA GLY A 121 -2.39 -20.83 -9.69
C GLY A 121 -2.78 -22.10 -8.94
N GLY A 122 -4.05 -22.26 -8.55
CA GLY A 122 -4.56 -23.52 -8.02
C GLY A 122 -4.50 -24.69 -9.02
N ASN A 123 -4.27 -24.38 -10.31
CA ASN A 123 -4.19 -25.33 -11.42
C ASN A 123 -2.87 -25.24 -12.22
N ASP A 124 -1.96 -24.31 -11.87
CA ASP A 124 -0.71 -24.06 -12.63
C ASP A 124 0.50 -24.86 -12.12
N ALA A 125 0.33 -25.67 -11.07
CA ALA A 125 1.31 -26.65 -10.62
C ALA A 125 1.46 -27.82 -11.64
N GLN A 126 1.92 -27.50 -12.84
CA GLN A 126 2.09 -28.40 -13.98
C GLN A 126 3.44 -28.14 -14.66
N ALA A 127 4.10 -29.20 -15.09
CA ALA A 127 5.33 -29.07 -15.87
C ALA A 127 5.05 -28.38 -17.22
N ILE A 128 5.91 -27.44 -17.61
CA ILE A 128 5.84 -26.75 -18.91
C ILE A 128 6.77 -27.48 -19.88
N ARG A 129 6.24 -27.84 -21.05
CA ARG A 129 7.03 -28.47 -22.10
C ARG A 129 7.84 -27.43 -22.88
N SER A 130 9.15 -27.64 -22.96
CA SER A 130 10.05 -26.88 -23.84
C SER A 130 10.73 -27.84 -24.82
N GLY A 131 10.23 -27.88 -26.06
CA GLY A 131 10.70 -28.82 -27.09
C GLY A 131 10.49 -30.30 -26.71
N LYS A 132 11.57 -30.94 -26.25
CA LYS A 132 11.57 -32.34 -25.77
C LYS A 132 11.43 -32.45 -24.25
N ASP A 133 11.80 -31.40 -23.52
CA ASP A 133 11.96 -31.43 -22.07
C ASP A 133 10.69 -30.96 -21.34
N TRP A 134 10.53 -31.44 -20.11
CA TRP A 134 9.45 -31.05 -19.20
C TRP A 134 10.05 -30.31 -18.01
N LEU A 135 9.96 -28.99 -18.06
CA LEU A 135 10.46 -28.09 -17.02
C LEU A 135 9.51 -28.15 -15.82
N LYS A 136 10.06 -28.27 -14.61
CA LYS A 136 9.27 -28.39 -13.37
C LYS A 136 9.01 -27.02 -12.75
N VAL A 137 7.91 -26.88 -12.01
CA VAL A 137 7.61 -25.67 -11.22
C VAL A 137 8.81 -25.32 -10.32
N GLY A 138 9.21 -24.04 -10.28
CA GLY A 138 10.38 -23.60 -9.51
C GLY A 138 11.73 -24.05 -10.09
N SER A 139 11.79 -24.29 -11.41
CA SER A 139 13.06 -24.39 -12.15
C SER A 139 13.19 -23.21 -13.08
N GLU A 140 14.40 -22.69 -13.25
CA GLU A 140 14.69 -21.42 -13.95
C GLU A 140 13.98 -21.26 -15.30
N GLY A 141 13.99 -22.29 -16.16
CA GLY A 141 13.30 -22.24 -17.45
C GLY A 141 11.77 -22.38 -17.38
N TRP A 142 11.22 -22.94 -16.30
CA TRP A 142 9.78 -22.89 -16.03
C TRP A 142 9.40 -21.50 -15.56
N ASP A 143 10.15 -20.93 -14.62
CA ASP A 143 9.94 -19.60 -14.06
C ASP A 143 10.07 -18.52 -15.15
N GLU A 144 10.98 -18.70 -16.11
CA GLU A 144 11.08 -17.88 -17.32
C GLU A 144 9.79 -17.97 -18.18
N ILE A 145 9.42 -19.17 -18.66
CA ILE A 145 8.28 -19.31 -19.60
C ILE A 145 6.95 -18.95 -18.93
N TYR A 146 6.77 -19.32 -17.65
CA TYR A 146 5.59 -18.95 -16.88
C TYR A 146 5.57 -17.44 -16.59
N GLY A 147 6.71 -16.88 -16.17
CA GLY A 147 6.89 -15.45 -15.93
C GLY A 147 6.61 -14.60 -17.17
N GLN A 148 7.07 -15.03 -18.37
CA GLN A 148 6.75 -14.35 -19.63
C GLN A 148 5.22 -14.31 -19.90
N ARG A 149 4.48 -15.38 -19.59
CA ARG A 149 3.02 -15.44 -19.79
C ARG A 149 2.26 -14.58 -18.79
N VAL A 150 2.70 -14.54 -17.52
CA VAL A 150 2.17 -13.65 -16.46
C VAL A 150 2.45 -12.19 -16.80
N GLU A 151 3.70 -11.87 -17.15
CA GLU A 151 4.13 -10.53 -17.56
C GLU A 151 3.34 -10.02 -18.78
N ALA A 152 3.16 -10.86 -19.82
CA ALA A 152 2.37 -10.52 -20.99
C ALA A 152 0.89 -10.24 -20.68
N PHE A 153 0.34 -10.82 -19.61
CA PHE A 153 -1.02 -10.59 -19.15
C PHE A 153 -1.14 -9.28 -18.36
N ILE A 154 -0.23 -9.06 -17.40
CA ILE A 154 -0.17 -7.81 -16.62
C ILE A 154 0.07 -6.61 -17.55
N LYS A 155 0.98 -6.73 -18.53
CA LYS A 155 1.23 -5.68 -19.54
C LYS A 155 -0.02 -5.30 -20.34
N LYS A 156 -0.89 -6.24 -20.71
CA LYS A 156 -2.16 -5.93 -21.40
C LYS A 156 -3.10 -5.09 -20.52
N LEU A 157 -3.27 -5.48 -19.25
CA LEU A 157 -4.10 -4.73 -18.30
C LEU A 157 -3.56 -3.31 -18.06
N ARG A 158 -2.25 -3.17 -17.81
CA ARG A 158 -1.62 -1.88 -17.54
C ARG A 158 -1.58 -0.97 -18.78
N ALA A 159 -1.40 -1.53 -19.99
CA ALA A 159 -1.53 -0.78 -21.24
C ALA A 159 -2.96 -0.26 -21.50
N ALA A 160 -3.98 -0.95 -21.01
CA ALA A 160 -5.37 -0.49 -21.00
C ALA A 160 -5.70 0.50 -19.86
N ASN A 161 -4.69 1.02 -19.14
CA ASN A 161 -4.82 1.91 -17.99
C ASN A 161 -5.64 1.34 -16.80
N ILE A 162 -5.65 0.00 -16.65
CA ILE A 162 -6.39 -0.69 -15.58
C ILE A 162 -5.49 -0.79 -14.33
N ALA A 163 -6.02 -0.49 -13.15
CA ALA A 163 -5.36 -0.77 -11.87
C ALA A 163 -5.32 -2.28 -11.59
N VAL A 164 -4.14 -2.87 -11.38
CA VAL A 164 -3.98 -4.33 -11.25
C VAL A 164 -3.57 -4.73 -9.85
N TYR A 165 -4.43 -5.50 -9.18
CA TYR A 165 -4.17 -6.12 -7.89
C TYR A 165 -3.96 -7.62 -8.09
N TRP A 166 -2.72 -8.08 -8.06
CA TRP A 166 -2.40 -9.50 -8.15
C TRP A 166 -2.38 -10.12 -6.75
N VAL A 167 -3.29 -11.04 -6.48
CA VAL A 167 -3.43 -11.71 -5.18
C VAL A 167 -2.55 -12.95 -5.16
N GLY A 168 -1.57 -12.96 -4.25
CA GLY A 168 -0.71 -14.11 -4.03
C GLY A 168 -1.47 -15.32 -3.50
N LEU A 169 -1.01 -16.51 -3.87
CA LEU A 169 -1.53 -17.78 -3.38
C LEU A 169 -1.29 -17.92 -1.86
N PRO A 170 -2.26 -18.44 -1.10
CA PRO A 170 -2.07 -18.80 0.30
C PRO A 170 -1.25 -20.09 0.41
N ILE A 171 -0.72 -20.37 1.61
CA ILE A 171 -0.19 -21.70 1.95
C ILE A 171 -1.26 -22.80 1.72
N MET A 172 -0.86 -24.01 1.33
CA MET A 172 -1.75 -25.13 1.01
C MET A 172 -1.57 -26.27 2.01
N ARG A 173 -2.51 -27.25 2.10
CA ARG A 173 -2.33 -28.36 3.06
C ARG A 173 -1.17 -29.29 2.68
N SER A 174 -0.99 -29.56 1.39
CA SER A 174 0.15 -30.35 0.92
C SER A 174 1.44 -29.50 1.00
N PRO A 175 2.55 -30.04 1.55
CA PRO A 175 3.85 -29.37 1.47
C PRO A 175 4.27 -29.10 0.02
N GLY A 176 4.03 -30.05 -0.90
CA GLY A 176 4.34 -29.87 -2.33
C GLY A 176 3.59 -28.68 -2.94
N GLN A 177 2.26 -28.64 -2.78
CA GLN A 177 1.43 -27.53 -3.26
C GLN A 177 1.78 -26.20 -2.58
N SER A 178 2.36 -26.22 -1.38
CA SER A 178 2.84 -25.00 -0.72
C SER A 178 4.13 -24.51 -1.35
N SER A 179 5.13 -25.38 -1.58
CA SER A 179 6.35 -24.99 -2.29
C SER A 179 6.10 -24.58 -3.75
N GLU A 180 5.13 -25.21 -4.41
CA GLU A 180 4.67 -24.82 -5.76
C GLU A 180 3.98 -23.43 -5.72
N ALA A 181 3.14 -23.16 -4.72
CA ALA A 181 2.53 -21.85 -4.51
C ALA A 181 3.54 -20.76 -4.12
N GLU A 182 4.57 -21.10 -3.34
CA GLU A 182 5.68 -20.22 -2.97
C GLU A 182 6.51 -19.83 -4.21
N ALA A 183 6.90 -20.80 -5.03
CA ALA A 183 7.60 -20.54 -6.30
C ALA A 183 6.77 -19.67 -7.27
N MET A 184 5.48 -19.98 -7.43
CA MET A 184 4.57 -19.13 -8.23
C MET A 184 4.43 -17.72 -7.65
N ASN A 185 4.39 -17.57 -6.31
CA ASN A 185 4.32 -16.27 -5.65
C ASN A 185 5.57 -15.40 -5.88
N GLU A 186 6.77 -15.98 -5.97
CA GLU A 186 7.96 -15.21 -6.32
C GLU A 186 7.84 -14.63 -7.75
N VAL A 187 7.45 -15.46 -8.73
CA VAL A 187 7.22 -15.00 -10.11
C VAL A 187 6.10 -13.94 -10.15
N PHE A 188 4.98 -14.16 -9.47
CA PHE A 188 3.89 -13.18 -9.38
C PHE A 188 4.34 -11.85 -8.77
N ARG A 189 5.11 -11.88 -7.67
CA ARG A 189 5.59 -10.69 -6.98
C ARG A 189 6.59 -9.90 -7.83
N GLU A 190 7.51 -10.61 -8.49
CA GLU A 190 8.51 -10.03 -9.41
C GLU A 190 7.84 -9.38 -10.63
N LYS A 191 7.01 -10.14 -11.37
CA LYS A 191 6.36 -9.62 -12.58
C LYS A 191 5.29 -8.56 -12.27
N ALA A 192 4.64 -8.61 -11.11
CA ALA A 192 3.77 -7.52 -10.68
C ALA A 192 4.56 -6.22 -10.44
N PHE A 193 5.63 -6.29 -9.65
CA PHE A 193 6.47 -5.12 -9.33
C PHE A 193 7.04 -4.45 -10.59
N ILE A 194 7.65 -5.24 -11.49
CA ILE A 194 8.28 -4.75 -12.73
C ILE A 194 7.28 -4.01 -13.64
N ASN A 195 6.00 -4.41 -13.62
CA ASN A 195 4.97 -3.87 -14.50
C ASN A 195 4.03 -2.87 -13.80
N GLY A 196 4.32 -2.46 -12.56
CA GLY A 196 3.50 -1.53 -11.81
C GLY A 196 2.11 -2.09 -11.46
N ALA A 197 2.00 -3.40 -11.23
CA ALA A 197 0.88 -4.03 -10.55
C ALA A 197 1.15 -4.14 -9.05
N LYS A 198 0.11 -4.02 -8.22
CA LYS A 198 0.22 -4.27 -6.78
C LYS A 198 0.13 -5.76 -6.51
N PHE A 199 1.19 -6.36 -5.97
CA PHE A 199 1.13 -7.70 -5.39
C PHE A 199 0.55 -7.64 -3.97
N ILE A 200 -0.45 -8.46 -3.68
CA ILE A 200 -1.09 -8.59 -2.37
C ILE A 200 -0.64 -9.93 -1.79
N ASP A 201 0.24 -9.89 -0.79
CA ASP A 201 0.67 -11.09 -0.09
C ASP A 201 -0.43 -11.57 0.88
N THR A 202 -0.82 -12.84 0.76
CA THR A 202 -1.88 -13.44 1.58
C THR A 202 -1.35 -14.54 2.51
N TRP A 203 -0.07 -14.92 2.40
CA TRP A 203 0.46 -16.16 2.96
C TRP A 203 0.28 -16.23 4.48
N ASN A 204 0.82 -15.23 5.18
CA ASN A 204 0.74 -15.09 6.64
C ASN A 204 -0.69 -14.86 7.15
N GLY A 205 -1.67 -14.60 6.27
CA GLY A 205 -3.08 -14.50 6.63
C GLY A 205 -3.75 -15.84 6.94
N PHE A 206 -3.12 -16.94 6.54
CA PHE A 206 -3.68 -18.30 6.58
C PHE A 206 -2.72 -19.38 7.12
N THR A 207 -1.63 -18.96 7.75
CA THR A 207 -0.75 -19.82 8.55
C THR A 207 -1.22 -19.94 10.01
N ASP A 208 -0.69 -20.92 10.74
CA ASP A 208 -0.63 -20.88 12.20
C ASP A 208 0.53 -20.00 12.71
N GLU A 209 0.68 -19.91 14.04
CA GLU A 209 1.74 -19.16 14.73
C GLU A 209 3.16 -19.67 14.40
N ALA A 210 3.28 -20.90 13.90
CA ALA A 210 4.55 -21.50 13.47
C ALA A 210 4.78 -21.39 11.95
N GLY A 211 3.97 -20.60 11.23
CA GLY A 211 4.08 -20.40 9.78
C GLY A 211 3.57 -21.58 8.93
N ARG A 212 2.90 -22.57 9.52
CA ARG A 212 2.43 -23.80 8.85
C ARG A 212 0.98 -23.64 8.37
N TYR A 213 0.52 -24.52 7.48
CA TYR A 213 -0.88 -24.54 7.06
C TYR A 213 -1.83 -24.77 8.25
N SER A 214 -2.87 -23.95 8.35
CA SER A 214 -4.03 -24.22 9.20
C SER A 214 -5.34 -24.19 8.41
N ALA A 215 -6.27 -25.09 8.77
CA ALA A 215 -7.65 -25.02 8.28
C ALA A 215 -8.50 -24.00 9.05
N TYR A 216 -8.01 -23.50 10.19
CA TYR A 216 -8.69 -22.62 11.13
C TYR A 216 -7.88 -21.34 11.38
N GLY A 217 -8.57 -20.23 11.63
CA GLY A 217 -7.94 -18.98 12.02
C GLY A 217 -8.99 -17.91 12.34
N PRO A 218 -8.58 -16.71 12.79
CA PRO A 218 -9.50 -15.61 13.00
C PRO A 218 -10.18 -15.25 11.68
N ASP A 219 -11.52 -15.18 11.69
CA ASP A 219 -12.32 -14.64 10.59
C ASP A 219 -12.53 -13.11 10.75
N MET A 220 -13.44 -12.52 9.97
CA MET A 220 -13.72 -11.08 9.99
C MET A 220 -14.23 -10.55 11.35
N THR A 221 -14.66 -11.43 12.27
CA THR A 221 -15.06 -11.08 13.64
C THR A 221 -13.94 -11.26 14.67
N GLY A 222 -12.73 -11.63 14.22
CA GLY A 222 -11.61 -12.05 15.08
C GLY A 222 -11.77 -13.46 15.69
N GLN A 223 -12.96 -14.04 15.66
CA GLN A 223 -13.19 -15.38 16.20
C GLN A 223 -12.49 -16.46 15.36
N VAL A 224 -11.84 -17.42 16.02
CA VAL A 224 -11.26 -18.59 15.36
C VAL A 224 -12.37 -19.46 14.76
N LYS A 225 -12.42 -19.55 13.43
CA LYS A 225 -13.36 -20.39 12.67
C LYS A 225 -12.63 -21.17 11.58
N ARG A 226 -13.33 -22.12 10.94
CA ARG A 226 -12.80 -22.86 9.79
C ARG A 226 -12.77 -21.98 8.54
N LEU A 227 -11.57 -21.66 8.06
CA LEU A 227 -11.34 -20.81 6.89
C LEU A 227 -11.10 -21.65 5.62
N ARG A 228 -10.54 -22.86 5.72
CA ARG A 228 -10.22 -23.71 4.55
C ARG A 228 -11.24 -24.83 4.31
N ALA A 229 -11.43 -25.17 3.03
CA ALA A 229 -12.29 -26.25 2.57
C ALA A 229 -11.75 -27.65 2.96
N ALA A 230 -12.41 -28.71 2.50
CA ALA A 230 -12.01 -30.09 2.82
C ALA A 230 -10.73 -30.52 2.09
N ASP A 231 -10.54 -30.08 0.84
CA ASP A 231 -9.36 -30.36 0.02
C ASP A 231 -8.04 -29.84 0.61
N GLY A 232 -8.05 -28.68 1.28
CA GLY A 232 -6.85 -27.98 1.73
C GLY A 232 -6.29 -26.96 0.74
N VAL A 233 -7.02 -26.69 -0.34
CA VAL A 233 -6.72 -25.69 -1.38
C VAL A 233 -7.71 -24.53 -1.29
N HIS A 234 -9.01 -24.80 -1.43
CA HIS A 234 -10.05 -23.76 -1.43
C HIS A 234 -10.40 -23.26 -0.01
N PHE A 235 -11.28 -22.26 0.05
CA PHE A 235 -11.75 -21.65 1.29
C PHE A 235 -13.23 -21.97 1.58
N THR A 236 -13.64 -21.78 2.83
CA THR A 236 -15.06 -21.57 3.17
C THR A 236 -15.45 -20.13 2.82
N MET A 237 -16.75 -19.80 2.80
CA MET A 237 -17.18 -18.40 2.58
C MET A 237 -16.55 -17.43 3.61
N ARG A 238 -16.35 -17.87 4.87
CA ARG A 238 -15.62 -17.07 5.89
C ARG A 238 -14.15 -16.85 5.51
N GLY A 239 -13.50 -17.86 4.92
CA GLY A 239 -12.14 -17.75 4.39
C GLY A 239 -12.04 -16.84 3.17
N TYR A 240 -12.99 -16.91 2.24
CA TYR A 240 -13.03 -16.01 1.08
C TYR A 240 -13.35 -14.56 1.46
N LEU A 241 -14.20 -14.31 2.46
CA LEU A 241 -14.37 -12.97 3.03
C LEU A 241 -13.06 -12.44 3.64
N LYS A 242 -12.33 -13.26 4.40
CA LYS A 242 -11.00 -12.87 4.92
C LYS A 242 -9.99 -12.61 3.80
N LEU A 243 -9.99 -13.43 2.74
CA LEU A 243 -9.12 -13.26 1.57
C LEU A 243 -9.44 -11.95 0.83
N ALA A 244 -10.72 -11.67 0.62
CA ALA A 244 -11.20 -10.42 0.03
C ALA A 244 -10.78 -9.20 0.85
N HIS A 245 -10.73 -9.29 2.19
CA HIS A 245 -10.32 -8.18 3.05
C HIS A 245 -8.87 -7.70 2.81
N PHE A 246 -7.95 -8.59 2.44
CA PHE A 246 -6.59 -8.18 2.04
C PHE A 246 -6.60 -7.27 0.81
N VAL A 247 -7.53 -7.52 -0.12
CA VAL A 247 -7.73 -6.70 -1.33
C VAL A 247 -8.52 -5.44 -1.02
N GLU A 248 -9.60 -5.55 -0.23
CA GLU A 248 -10.42 -4.43 0.24
C GLU A 248 -9.57 -3.33 0.87
N LYS A 249 -8.64 -3.69 1.76
CA LYS A 249 -7.77 -2.74 2.47
C LYS A 249 -6.91 -1.88 1.55
N GLU A 250 -6.39 -2.46 0.47
CA GLU A 250 -5.60 -1.73 -0.54
C GLU A 250 -6.50 -0.99 -1.53
N LEU A 251 -7.58 -1.62 -1.98
CA LEU A 251 -8.55 -1.06 -2.91
C LEU A 251 -9.26 0.17 -2.34
N ARG A 252 -9.76 0.12 -1.09
CA ARG A 252 -10.39 1.29 -0.43
C ARG A 252 -9.40 2.43 -0.23
N ARG A 253 -8.10 2.15 0.01
CA ARG A 253 -7.07 3.21 0.11
C ARG A 253 -6.90 3.92 -1.23
N ASP A 254 -6.70 3.17 -2.31
CA ASP A 254 -6.47 3.76 -3.64
C ASP A 254 -7.73 4.43 -4.19
N LEU A 255 -8.93 3.90 -3.90
CA LEU A 255 -10.21 4.55 -4.22
C LEU A 255 -10.37 5.88 -3.46
N ASN A 256 -9.88 5.98 -2.23
CA ASN A 256 -9.88 7.24 -1.49
C ASN A 256 -8.91 8.25 -2.11
N LEU A 257 -7.70 7.83 -2.49
CA LEU A 257 -6.74 8.69 -3.21
C LEU A 257 -7.32 9.17 -4.55
N ALA A 258 -7.94 8.28 -5.33
CA ALA A 258 -8.62 8.61 -6.58
C ALA A 258 -9.79 9.59 -6.35
N LYS A 259 -10.59 9.41 -5.30
CA LYS A 259 -11.65 10.36 -4.90
C LYS A 259 -11.09 11.71 -4.46
N ILE A 260 -9.92 11.76 -3.80
CA ILE A 260 -9.23 13.01 -3.44
C ILE A 260 -8.73 13.72 -4.70
N GLU A 261 -7.99 13.05 -5.59
CA GLU A 261 -7.47 13.64 -6.83
C GLU A 261 -8.59 14.18 -7.73
N ARG A 262 -9.70 13.44 -7.86
CA ARG A 262 -10.91 13.87 -8.57
C ARG A 262 -11.56 15.13 -7.98
N ASN A 263 -11.40 15.34 -6.67
CA ASN A 263 -12.01 16.44 -5.93
C ASN A 263 -11.03 17.63 -5.71
N ILE A 264 -9.79 17.58 -6.24
CA ILE A 264 -8.92 18.75 -6.30
C ILE A 264 -9.58 19.77 -7.25
N PRO A 265 -9.87 21.01 -6.80
CA PRO A 265 -10.40 22.04 -7.70
C PRO A 265 -9.39 22.30 -8.83
N LEU A 266 -9.82 22.13 -10.07
CA LEU A 266 -8.98 22.49 -11.21
C LEU A 266 -8.74 24.01 -11.16
N ALA A 267 -7.48 24.43 -11.28
CA ALA A 267 -7.12 25.83 -11.32
C ALA A 267 -7.63 26.48 -12.62
N GLY A 268 -8.81 27.08 -12.55
CA GLY A 268 -9.56 27.68 -13.66
C GLY A 268 -10.90 28.23 -13.15
N ASN A 269 -11.60 29.00 -13.98
CA ASN A 269 -12.90 29.56 -13.58
C ASN A 269 -14.02 28.50 -13.60
N GLU A 270 -15.16 28.78 -12.98
CA GLU A 270 -16.26 27.82 -12.84
C GLU A 270 -16.81 27.35 -14.22
N GLU A 271 -16.76 28.18 -15.25
CA GLU A 271 -17.18 27.79 -16.60
C GLU A 271 -16.19 26.82 -17.28
N GLU A 272 -14.89 27.03 -17.09
CA GLU A 272 -13.84 26.12 -17.56
C GLU A 272 -13.93 24.76 -16.85
N GLN A 273 -14.20 24.78 -15.54
CA GLN A 273 -14.45 23.57 -14.76
C GLN A 273 -15.72 22.84 -15.24
N ALA A 274 -16.82 23.55 -15.51
CA ALA A 274 -18.05 22.97 -16.07
C ALA A 274 -17.82 22.31 -17.45
N LYS A 275 -17.08 23.00 -18.33
CA LYS A 275 -16.69 22.51 -19.67
C LYS A 275 -15.78 21.27 -19.58
N ALA A 276 -14.87 21.21 -18.62
CA ALA A 276 -14.00 20.05 -18.39
C ALA A 276 -14.74 18.85 -17.76
N MET A 277 -15.70 19.11 -16.88
CA MET A 277 -16.46 18.08 -16.14
C MET A 277 -17.71 17.58 -16.88
N GLY A 278 -18.03 18.13 -18.06
CA GLY A 278 -19.20 17.72 -18.85
C GLY A 278 -20.54 17.92 -18.14
N ARG A 279 -20.62 18.91 -17.23
CA ARG A 279 -21.81 19.20 -16.42
C ARG A 279 -22.47 20.50 -16.87
N ASP A 280 -23.73 20.42 -17.30
CA ASP A 280 -24.58 21.60 -17.47
C ASP A 280 -24.87 22.22 -16.10
N VAL A 281 -24.17 23.31 -15.78
CA VAL A 281 -24.42 24.09 -14.57
C VAL A 281 -25.66 24.96 -14.80
N ILE A 282 -26.81 24.49 -14.32
CA ILE A 282 -27.97 25.36 -14.10
C ILE A 282 -27.62 26.29 -12.92
N PRO A 283 -27.59 27.63 -13.08
CA PRO A 283 -27.19 28.52 -11.99
C PRO A 283 -28.18 28.43 -10.81
N GLY A 284 -27.71 27.88 -9.69
CA GLY A 284 -28.48 27.77 -8.46
C GLY A 284 -28.79 29.15 -7.89
N ARG A 285 -30.06 29.51 -7.81
CA ARG A 285 -30.53 30.75 -7.19
C ARG A 285 -30.15 30.74 -5.71
N SER A 286 -29.37 31.73 -5.27
CA SER A 286 -28.98 31.87 -3.87
C SER A 286 -30.20 32.20 -3.00
N GLU A 287 -30.53 31.31 -2.06
CA GLU A 287 -31.51 31.59 -1.00
C GLU A 287 -30.83 32.40 0.12
N PRO A 288 -31.41 33.54 0.57
CA PRO A 288 -30.81 34.33 1.64
C PRO A 288 -30.96 33.68 3.02
N THR A 289 -29.84 33.51 3.73
CA THR A 289 -29.82 33.08 5.13
C THR A 289 -30.58 34.07 6.02
N GLN A 290 -31.61 33.61 6.74
CA GLN A 290 -32.29 34.43 7.76
C GLN A 290 -31.52 34.40 9.08
N PRO A 291 -31.36 35.54 9.79
CA PRO A 291 -30.72 35.57 11.09
C PRO A 291 -31.67 35.10 12.21
N VAL A 292 -31.16 34.26 13.11
CA VAL A 292 -31.90 33.81 14.31
C VAL A 292 -31.85 34.87 15.40
N ALA A 293 -33.01 35.25 15.94
CA ALA A 293 -33.14 36.14 17.10
C ALA A 293 -33.26 35.33 18.41
N PRO A 294 -32.81 35.85 19.57
CA PRO A 294 -32.84 35.13 20.84
C PRO A 294 -34.24 35.08 21.46
N THR A 295 -34.51 34.02 22.24
CA THR A 295 -35.74 33.87 23.04
C THR A 295 -35.46 34.32 24.49
N PRO A 296 -36.33 35.10 25.15
CA PRO A 296 -36.11 35.56 26.53
C PRO A 296 -36.60 34.57 27.60
N ASP A 297 -35.95 34.59 28.76
CA ASP A 297 -36.39 33.95 30.01
C ASP A 297 -37.68 34.57 30.57
N GLN A 298 -38.55 33.73 31.15
CA GLN A 298 -39.35 34.03 32.35
C GLN A 298 -39.61 32.74 33.16
N ALA A 299 -39.83 32.87 34.47
CA ALA A 299 -39.84 31.75 35.44
C ALA A 299 -41.01 31.83 36.46
N ASP A 300 -41.03 30.83 37.34
CA ASP A 300 -41.67 30.75 38.68
C ASP A 300 -43.15 30.30 38.87
N ALA A 301 -43.38 29.82 40.10
CA ALA A 301 -44.56 29.12 40.68
C ALA A 301 -44.82 27.68 40.14
N ALA A 302 -44.70 26.56 40.88
CA ALA A 302 -45.00 26.18 42.28
C ALA A 302 -46.51 26.02 42.57
N THR A 303 -47.02 24.99 43.29
CA THR A 303 -46.39 23.87 44.04
C THR A 303 -47.26 22.57 43.86
N GLU A 304 -47.37 21.49 44.66
CA GLU A 304 -46.99 21.14 46.05
C GLU A 304 -46.56 19.64 46.25
N ALA A 305 -47.45 18.74 46.74
CA ALA A 305 -47.15 17.38 47.23
C ALA A 305 -48.19 16.32 46.74
N GLY A 306 -47.99 15.00 46.83
CA GLY A 306 -46.84 14.21 47.31
C GLY A 306 -47.16 12.70 47.49
N ASP A 307 -46.43 12.07 48.42
CA ASP A 307 -46.57 10.70 48.95
C ASP A 307 -46.03 9.49 48.15
N ALA A 308 -45.61 8.44 48.87
CA ALA A 308 -45.01 7.20 48.37
C ALA A 308 -45.33 6.01 49.30
N PRO A 309 -45.07 4.75 48.87
CA PRO A 309 -43.96 4.04 49.51
C PRO A 309 -43.16 3.13 48.56
N ALA A 310 -42.08 2.53 49.09
CA ALA A 310 -41.02 1.88 48.32
C ALA A 310 -41.10 0.34 48.24
N ALA A 311 -40.36 -0.22 47.27
CA ALA A 311 -39.80 -1.56 47.31
C ALA A 311 -38.41 -1.59 46.63
N SER A 312 -37.42 -2.15 47.33
CA SER A 312 -36.09 -2.53 46.84
C SER A 312 -36.14 -3.93 46.15
N GLU A 313 -35.15 -4.52 45.48
CA GLU A 313 -33.73 -4.23 45.13
C GLU A 313 -33.33 -5.18 43.95
N GLN A 314 -32.14 -5.22 43.32
CA GLN A 314 -30.86 -4.49 43.43
C GLN A 314 -30.20 -4.45 42.03
N ALA A 315 -29.34 -3.46 41.76
CA ALA A 315 -28.35 -3.51 40.68
C ALA A 315 -27.05 -2.81 41.14
N GLN A 316 -25.89 -3.45 40.92
CA GLN A 316 -24.59 -2.91 41.34
C GLN A 316 -24.06 -1.94 40.28
N GLY A 317 -23.82 -0.68 40.66
CA GLY A 317 -23.34 0.36 39.75
C GLY A 317 -21.82 0.44 39.68
N GLU A 318 -21.28 0.54 38.46
CA GLU A 318 -19.87 0.91 38.23
C GLU A 318 -19.59 2.34 38.73
N GLN A 319 -18.54 2.51 39.52
CA GLN A 319 -18.09 3.82 39.99
C GLN A 319 -17.15 4.46 38.96
N ALA A 320 -17.39 5.73 38.64
CA ALA A 320 -16.49 6.51 37.79
C ALA A 320 -15.10 6.68 38.45
N PRO A 321 -14.00 6.62 37.68
CA PRO A 321 -12.65 6.68 38.23
C PRO A 321 -12.34 8.07 38.83
N GLN A 322 -11.84 8.09 40.06
CA GLN A 322 -11.34 9.32 40.66
C GLN A 322 -10.03 9.75 39.99
N LEU A 323 -9.96 11.03 39.64
CA LEU A 323 -8.76 11.67 39.10
C LEU A 323 -7.92 12.22 40.24
N GLN A 324 -6.59 12.07 40.15
CA GLN A 324 -5.66 12.61 41.14
C GLN A 324 -4.71 13.59 40.45
N GLU A 325 -4.45 14.71 41.13
CA GLU A 325 -3.65 15.82 40.62
C GLU A 325 -2.28 15.84 41.28
N SER A 326 -1.22 16.04 40.49
CA SER A 326 0.16 16.05 40.96
C SER A 326 0.99 17.11 40.22
N SER A 327 1.75 17.90 40.97
CA SER A 327 2.64 18.93 40.45
C SER A 327 4.09 18.45 40.37
N VAL A 328 4.82 18.90 39.34
CA VAL A 328 6.28 18.78 39.25
C VAL A 328 6.82 20.13 38.81
N GLY A 329 7.24 20.94 39.78
CA GLY A 329 7.44 22.37 39.56
C GLY A 329 6.12 23.09 39.26
N ASP A 330 6.18 24.15 38.46
CA ASP A 330 5.05 25.05 38.18
C ASP A 330 4.03 24.50 37.15
N VAL A 331 4.03 23.18 36.90
CA VAL A 331 3.09 22.51 35.98
C VAL A 331 2.32 21.43 36.74
N SER A 332 0.99 21.58 36.77
CA SER A 332 0.07 20.56 37.26
C SER A 332 -0.30 19.57 36.16
N LEU A 333 -0.32 18.27 36.50
CA LEU A 333 -0.74 17.20 35.60
C LEU A 333 -1.72 16.26 36.33
N VAL A 334 -2.95 16.22 35.81
CA VAL A 334 -3.99 15.28 36.23
C VAL A 334 -3.74 13.92 35.59
N ARG A 335 -3.80 12.84 36.38
CA ARG A 335 -3.65 11.46 35.90
C ARG A 335 -4.77 10.55 36.46
N PRO A 336 -5.23 9.54 35.70
CA PRO A 336 -6.08 8.49 36.25
C PRO A 336 -5.28 7.63 37.24
N ALA A 337 -5.92 7.24 38.35
CA ALA A 337 -5.26 6.42 39.38
C ALA A 337 -4.93 5.00 38.86
N ILE A 338 -3.74 4.51 39.20
CA ILE A 338 -3.34 3.12 38.91
C ILE A 338 -4.00 2.20 39.94
N ASN A 339 -5.03 1.46 39.50
CA ASN A 339 -5.70 0.48 40.36
C ASN A 339 -4.76 -0.66 40.81
N GLN A 340 -5.10 -1.26 41.95
CA GLN A 340 -4.23 -2.11 42.80
C GLN A 340 -3.69 -3.39 42.11
N THR A 341 -4.19 -3.74 40.93
CA THR A 341 -3.78 -4.89 40.10
C THR A 341 -2.27 -4.98 39.89
N LEU A 342 -1.57 -3.83 39.83
CA LEU A 342 -0.12 -3.78 39.61
C LEU A 342 0.70 -4.20 40.85
N GLN A 343 0.17 -4.03 42.07
CA GLN A 343 0.79 -4.56 43.28
C GLN A 343 0.54 -6.07 43.43
N ALA A 344 -0.64 -6.55 43.03
CA ALA A 344 -0.93 -7.99 42.98
C ALA A 344 0.03 -8.73 42.02
N ALA A 345 0.33 -8.14 40.86
CA ALA A 345 1.29 -8.70 39.89
C ALA A 345 2.72 -8.85 40.44
N GLN A 346 3.14 -8.02 41.40
CA GLN A 346 4.46 -8.11 42.04
C GLN A 346 4.56 -9.20 43.12
N SER A 347 3.43 -9.76 43.56
CA SER A 347 3.40 -10.77 44.64
C SER A 347 3.47 -12.23 44.15
N LEU A 348 3.33 -12.49 42.84
CA LEU A 348 3.45 -13.83 42.24
C LEU A 348 4.80 -14.02 41.52
N ALA A 349 5.90 -13.93 42.27
CA ALA A 349 7.22 -14.39 41.82
C ALA A 349 7.43 -15.86 42.27
N PRO A 350 7.58 -16.84 41.36
CA PRO A 350 7.85 -18.23 41.75
C PRO A 350 9.29 -18.39 42.26
N GLN A 351 9.48 -19.04 43.41
CA GLN A 351 10.82 -19.37 43.90
C GLN A 351 11.41 -20.54 43.12
N GLY A 352 12.21 -20.20 42.09
CA GLY A 352 13.08 -21.12 41.36
C GLY A 352 14.30 -20.35 40.86
N GLY A 353 15.50 -20.90 41.05
CA GLY A 353 16.75 -20.17 40.81
C GLY A 353 16.95 -19.83 39.32
N ALA A 354 16.92 -18.54 39.00
CA ALA A 354 17.30 -18.01 37.69
C ALA A 354 18.68 -17.33 37.78
N SER A 355 19.56 -17.61 36.82
CA SER A 355 20.84 -16.90 36.66
C SER A 355 20.60 -15.42 36.37
N ALA A 356 21.47 -14.55 36.87
CA ALA A 356 21.35 -13.11 36.67
C ALA A 356 21.35 -12.74 35.17
N MET A 357 20.31 -12.03 34.73
CA MET A 357 20.27 -11.36 33.43
C MET A 357 21.11 -10.08 33.47
N PRO A 358 21.78 -9.69 32.38
CA PRO A 358 22.43 -8.38 32.29
C PRO A 358 21.40 -7.25 32.20
N GLU A 359 21.59 -6.18 32.97
CA GLU A 359 20.84 -4.93 32.82
C GLU A 359 21.15 -4.23 31.48
N ALA A 360 20.28 -3.31 31.07
CA ALA A 360 20.47 -2.56 29.83
C ALA A 360 21.60 -1.51 29.99
N GLU A 361 22.65 -1.63 29.18
CA GLU A 361 23.81 -0.74 29.25
C GLU A 361 23.51 0.59 28.53
N MET A 362 23.75 1.71 29.21
CA MET A 362 23.62 3.06 28.65
C MET A 362 25.01 3.62 28.33
N ILE A 363 25.27 3.87 27.04
CA ILE A 363 26.52 4.42 26.54
C ILE A 363 26.27 5.89 26.15
N THR A 364 27.01 6.80 26.77
CA THR A 364 26.97 8.24 26.50
C THR A 364 28.26 8.72 25.86
N SER A 365 28.18 9.58 24.84
CA SER A 365 29.35 10.20 24.21
C SER A 365 29.12 11.68 23.91
N GLU A 366 30.03 12.54 24.36
CA GLU A 366 30.05 13.96 24.02
C GLU A 366 30.39 14.20 22.54
N LEU A 367 29.57 15.01 21.85
CA LEU A 367 29.85 15.52 20.51
C LEU A 367 30.38 16.96 20.59
N SER A 368 31.20 17.34 19.60
CA SER A 368 31.98 18.59 19.59
C SER A 368 31.15 19.85 19.30
N ASN A 369 30.11 20.09 20.09
CA ASN A 369 29.22 21.25 20.10
C ASN A 369 28.36 21.34 21.37
N GLY A 370 28.70 20.60 22.45
CA GLY A 370 27.93 20.60 23.70
C GLY A 370 26.65 19.77 23.63
N LEU A 371 26.68 18.68 22.86
CA LEU A 371 25.56 17.74 22.70
C LEU A 371 26.00 16.34 23.12
N THR A 372 25.40 15.80 24.18
CA THR A 372 25.60 14.41 24.60
C THR A 372 24.74 13.49 23.75
N ALA A 373 25.37 12.58 22.99
CA ALA A 373 24.66 11.47 22.38
C ALA A 373 24.48 10.35 23.42
N VAL A 374 23.27 9.77 23.49
CA VAL A 374 22.92 8.69 24.42
C VAL A 374 22.39 7.51 23.62
N ALA A 375 22.94 6.32 23.85
CA ALA A 375 22.47 5.06 23.29
C ALA A 375 22.24 4.05 24.43
N THR A 376 21.16 3.28 24.36
CA THR A 376 20.85 2.19 25.29
C THR A 376 20.81 0.85 24.56
N ILE A 377 21.59 -0.11 25.03
CA ILE A 377 21.63 -1.47 24.50
C ILE A 377 20.80 -2.38 25.42
N SER A 378 19.62 -2.78 24.95
CA SER A 378 18.77 -3.78 25.61
C SER A 378 18.94 -5.14 24.97
N SER A 379 19.02 -6.19 25.79
CA SER A 379 19.09 -7.59 25.35
C SER A 379 17.71 -8.07 24.85
N VAL A 380 17.55 -8.17 23.53
CA VAL A 380 16.31 -8.67 22.91
C VAL A 380 16.16 -10.17 23.22
N THR A 381 15.29 -10.48 24.17
CA THR A 381 14.96 -11.85 24.61
C THR A 381 13.79 -12.42 23.82
N ASP A 382 14.03 -12.70 22.53
CA ASP A 382 13.15 -13.56 21.72
C ASP A 382 13.93 -14.82 21.29
N LEU A 383 13.59 -15.94 21.92
CA LEU A 383 14.26 -17.24 21.74
C LEU A 383 13.72 -18.06 20.55
N SER A 384 12.83 -17.50 19.73
CA SER A 384 12.20 -18.20 18.60
C SER A 384 13.01 -18.19 17.29
N LEU A 385 13.98 -17.27 17.13
CA LEU A 385 14.65 -16.97 15.86
C LEU A 385 15.69 -18.00 15.36
N ALA A 386 15.81 -19.15 16.03
CA ALA A 386 16.88 -20.14 15.81
C ALA A 386 16.78 -20.96 14.49
N SER A 387 15.75 -20.79 13.66
CA SER A 387 15.58 -21.50 12.37
C SER A 387 15.74 -20.63 11.12
N SER A 388 16.10 -19.34 11.28
CA SER A 388 16.36 -18.46 10.13
C SER A 388 17.81 -18.58 9.64
N ARG A 389 18.01 -18.88 8.34
CA ARG A 389 19.33 -18.74 7.70
C ARG A 389 19.85 -17.30 7.90
N PRO A 390 21.15 -17.09 8.15
CA PRO A 390 21.69 -15.76 8.43
C PRO A 390 21.44 -14.80 7.27
N ARG A 391 20.55 -13.82 7.49
CA ARG A 391 20.33 -12.72 6.53
C ARG A 391 21.60 -11.89 6.45
N LEU A 392 22.28 -11.96 5.30
CA LEU A 392 23.48 -11.17 5.04
C LEU A 392 23.26 -9.68 5.40
N PRO A 393 24.21 -9.02 6.08
CA PRO A 393 24.14 -7.61 6.47
C PRO A 393 23.81 -6.66 5.31
N LEU A 394 23.40 -5.42 5.65
CA LEU A 394 23.12 -4.34 4.68
C LEU A 394 24.36 -3.81 3.92
N SER A 395 25.48 -4.53 3.98
CA SER A 395 26.71 -4.33 3.19
C SER A 395 27.11 -5.53 2.31
N GLN A 396 26.41 -6.69 2.37
CA GLN A 396 26.85 -7.96 1.76
C GLN A 396 25.87 -8.66 0.80
N ARG A 397 24.67 -8.13 0.48
CA ARG A 397 23.79 -8.68 -0.59
C ARG A 397 24.09 -7.97 -1.92
N PRO A 398 23.90 -8.64 -3.08
CA PRO A 398 24.36 -8.14 -4.38
C PRO A 398 23.76 -6.83 -4.90
N TYR A 399 22.73 -6.27 -4.26
CA TYR A 399 21.98 -5.10 -4.76
C TYR A 399 22.24 -3.78 -4.02
N TYR A 400 23.19 -3.73 -3.08
CA TYR A 400 23.56 -2.48 -2.41
C TYR A 400 25.07 -2.27 -2.35
N LYS A 401 25.57 -1.35 -3.18
CA LYS A 401 26.89 -0.73 -2.98
C LYS A 401 26.71 0.58 -2.22
N VAL A 402 27.14 0.61 -0.96
CA VAL A 402 27.25 1.87 -0.20
C VAL A 402 28.41 2.68 -0.77
N LEU A 403 28.11 3.78 -1.46
CA LEU A 403 29.14 4.71 -1.94
C LEU A 403 29.59 5.61 -0.79
N ILE A 404 30.80 5.38 -0.29
CA ILE A 404 31.46 6.29 0.65
C ILE A 404 31.88 7.55 -0.11
N LYS A 405 31.66 8.72 0.49
CA LYS A 405 31.95 10.04 -0.09
C LYS A 405 33.44 10.19 -0.45
N GLY A 406 33.78 9.87 -1.69
CA GLY A 406 35.15 9.86 -2.22
C GLY A 406 35.46 8.72 -3.18
N GLU A 407 34.68 7.63 -3.19
CA GLU A 407 34.91 6.52 -4.12
C GLU A 407 34.37 6.85 -5.53
N GLN A 408 35.27 6.95 -6.51
CA GLN A 408 34.91 7.27 -7.90
C GLN A 408 34.43 6.00 -8.64
N LEU A 409 33.30 6.08 -9.34
CA LEU A 409 32.83 4.99 -10.20
C LEU A 409 33.77 4.81 -11.39
N LYS A 410 34.12 3.56 -11.72
CA LYS A 410 34.80 3.26 -12.97
C LYS A 410 33.84 3.56 -14.14
N PRO A 411 34.23 4.39 -15.12
CA PRO A 411 33.38 4.68 -16.28
C PRO A 411 33.11 3.40 -17.08
N LYS A 412 31.97 3.38 -17.78
CA LYS A 412 31.53 2.23 -18.57
C LYS A 412 31.45 2.66 -20.03
N ALA A 413 32.19 1.97 -20.90
CA ALA A 413 32.41 2.37 -22.29
C ALA A 413 31.11 2.79 -23.00
N GLY A 414 31.10 4.00 -23.57
CA GLY A 414 29.94 4.53 -24.31
C GLY A 414 28.78 5.06 -23.44
N ARG A 415 28.95 5.21 -22.13
CA ARG A 415 28.03 5.96 -21.26
C ARG A 415 28.58 7.37 -21.00
N ALA A 416 27.72 8.34 -20.68
CA ALA A 416 28.07 9.76 -20.59
C ALA A 416 29.06 10.17 -19.47
N ASP A 417 29.56 9.22 -18.66
CA ASP A 417 30.67 9.41 -17.72
C ASP A 417 32.02 8.88 -18.23
N ASP A 418 32.07 8.37 -19.47
CA ASP A 418 33.28 7.92 -20.16
C ASP A 418 34.00 9.09 -20.85
N PHE A 419 34.90 9.75 -20.11
CA PHE A 419 35.67 10.90 -20.59
C PHE A 419 36.95 10.53 -21.38
N ALA A 420 37.11 9.26 -21.76
CA ALA A 420 38.26 8.77 -22.51
C ALA A 420 38.19 9.16 -24.00
N TRP A 421 38.45 10.43 -24.32
CA TRP A 421 38.68 10.86 -25.70
C TRP A 421 39.86 10.10 -26.32
N PRO A 422 39.72 9.54 -27.54
CA PRO A 422 40.85 8.97 -28.24
C PRO A 422 41.84 10.08 -28.66
N PRO A 423 43.16 9.81 -28.70
CA PRO A 423 44.09 10.68 -29.42
C PRO A 423 43.71 10.69 -30.91
N GLY A 424 43.78 11.87 -31.52
CA GLY A 424 43.52 12.10 -32.96
C GLY A 424 44.71 11.84 -33.85
#